data_AF-A0A0U1PV52-F1
#
_entry.id   AF-A0A0U1PV52-F1
#
_cell.length_a   1.000
_cell.length_b   1.000
_cell.length_c   1.000
_cell.angle_alpha   90.00
_cell.angle_beta   90.00
_cell.angle_gamma   90.00
#
_symmetry.space_group_name_H-M   'P 1'
#
loop_
_entity.id
_entity.type
_entity.pdbx_description
1 polymer ?
#
loop_
_entity_poly.entity_id
_entity_poly.type
_entity_poly.pdbx_seq_one_letter_code
_entity_poly.pdbx_strand_id
1 'polypeptide(L)'
;GGGPQGAPAAGRLPGPVVVRTWSCPVIGDASRAVDELLLTQLREIVEEFAPDEAVIRTSFHQSPLPLALLLRLYGVRPLSGASIDFAGALLYVRLVPGETLDEDQPEPERALAIAAAAAFPLPPGDDGPLSFRPAAPLPPVFAGAG
;
A
#
# COMPACT_ATOMS: atom_id res chain seq x y z
N GLY A 1 0.47 -0.79 -5.08
CA GLY A 1 -0.05 -2.12 -5.44
C GLY A 1 0.36 -3.14 -4.40
N GLY A 2 -0.59 -3.76 -3.70
CA GLY A 2 -0.28 -4.65 -2.59
C GLY A 2 -1.36 -5.70 -2.33
N GLY A 3 -1.76 -6.43 -3.37
CA GLY A 3 -2.39 -7.74 -3.18
C GLY A 3 -1.33 -8.79 -2.79
N PRO A 4 -1.71 -10.08 -2.71
CA PRO A 4 -0.79 -11.19 -2.41
C PRO A 4 0.51 -11.18 -3.25
N GLN A 5 0.41 -10.68 -4.48
CA GLN A 5 1.50 -10.51 -5.44
C GLN A 5 2.67 -9.64 -4.91
N GLY A 6 2.40 -8.64 -4.07
CA GLY A 6 3.40 -7.68 -3.56
C GLY A 6 4.04 -8.10 -2.22
N ALA A 7 3.52 -9.13 -1.56
CA ALA A 7 3.95 -9.53 -0.23
C ALA A 7 5.44 -9.95 -0.15
N PRO A 8 6.01 -10.68 -1.13
CA PRO A 8 7.43 -11.05 -1.10
C PRO A 8 8.39 -9.86 -1.15
N ALA A 9 7.99 -8.77 -1.81
CA ALA A 9 8.78 -7.53 -1.88
C ALA A 9 8.68 -6.72 -0.58
N ALA A 10 7.48 -6.63 0.00
CA ALA A 10 7.25 -5.92 1.26
C ALA A 10 8.04 -6.52 2.44
N GLY A 11 8.16 -7.85 2.52
CA GLY A 11 8.95 -8.53 3.57
C GLY A 11 10.47 -8.28 3.52
N ARG A 12 10.98 -7.59 2.50
CA ARG A 12 12.42 -7.29 2.32
C ARG A 12 12.81 -5.86 2.72
N LEU A 13 11.84 -5.04 3.11
CA LEU A 13 12.07 -3.66 3.51
C LEU A 13 12.81 -3.57 4.86
N PRO A 14 13.71 -2.59 5.04
CA PRO A 14 14.39 -2.36 6.32
C PRO A 14 13.42 -1.83 7.39
N GLY A 15 13.61 -2.24 8.65
CA GLY A 15 12.76 -1.87 9.79
C GLY A 15 11.79 -2.99 10.23
N PRO A 16 11.05 -2.81 11.34
CA PRO A 16 10.00 -3.73 11.74
C PRO A 16 8.84 -3.62 10.76
N VAL A 17 8.80 -4.55 9.80
CA VAL A 17 7.76 -4.59 8.77
C VAL A 17 6.88 -5.79 9.03
N VAL A 18 5.64 -5.54 9.46
CA VAL A 18 4.60 -6.57 9.54
C VAL A 18 3.68 -6.37 8.35
N VAL A 19 3.54 -7.41 7.53
CA VAL A 19 2.73 -7.37 6.31
C VAL A 19 1.49 -8.24 6.50
N ARG A 20 0.34 -7.68 6.13
CA ARG A 20 -0.88 -8.45 5.84
C ARG A 20 -1.27 -8.25 4.41
N THR A 21 -1.81 -9.29 3.81
CA THR A 21 -2.35 -9.25 2.46
C THR A 21 -3.86 -9.36 2.53
N TRP A 22 -4.54 -8.45 1.87
CA TRP A 22 -5.97 -8.49 1.69
C TRP A 22 -6.28 -8.30 0.21
N SER A 23 -7.01 -9.23 -0.38
CA SER A 23 -7.37 -9.18 -1.80
C SER A 23 -8.55 -8.24 -1.98
N CYS A 24 -8.25 -6.96 -2.19
CA CYS A 24 -9.22 -5.95 -2.57
C CYS A 24 -9.73 -6.22 -4.01
N PRO A 25 -11.04 -6.44 -4.22
CA PRO A 25 -11.58 -6.77 -5.54
C PRO A 25 -11.50 -5.61 -6.54
N VAL A 26 -11.35 -4.38 -6.06
CA VAL A 26 -11.20 -3.18 -6.91
C VAL A 26 -9.76 -2.98 -7.39
N ILE A 27 -8.78 -3.68 -6.78
CA ILE A 27 -7.35 -3.47 -7.01
C ILE A 27 -6.65 -4.74 -7.54
N GLY A 28 -7.16 -5.93 -7.21
CA GLY A 28 -6.54 -7.22 -7.52
C GLY A 28 -7.43 -8.10 -8.38
N ASP A 29 -8.04 -9.11 -7.75
CA ASP A 29 -8.90 -10.05 -8.44
C ASP A 29 -10.32 -9.48 -8.59
N ALA A 30 -10.58 -8.91 -9.78
CA ALA A 30 -11.88 -8.33 -10.12
C ALA A 30 -13.03 -9.36 -10.16
N SER A 31 -12.75 -10.66 -10.10
CA SER A 31 -13.76 -11.72 -10.03
C SER A 31 -14.29 -11.98 -8.62
N ARG A 32 -13.59 -11.48 -7.58
CA ARG A 32 -13.99 -11.67 -6.19
C ARG A 32 -15.19 -10.79 -5.85
N ALA A 33 -16.25 -11.41 -5.33
CA ALA A 33 -17.42 -10.70 -4.85
C ALA A 33 -17.07 -9.76 -3.69
N VAL A 34 -17.75 -8.61 -3.64
CA VAL A 34 -17.74 -7.74 -2.45
C VAL A 34 -18.80 -8.28 -1.49
N ASP A 35 -18.37 -9.03 -0.48
CA ASP A 35 -19.24 -9.68 0.51
C ASP A 35 -18.81 -9.36 1.96
N GLU A 36 -19.63 -9.78 2.92
CA GLU A 36 -19.38 -9.56 4.35
C GLU A 36 -18.07 -10.21 4.82
N LEU A 37 -17.69 -11.35 4.24
CA LEU A 37 -16.46 -12.04 4.60
C LEU A 37 -15.23 -11.22 4.19
N LEU A 38 -15.24 -10.66 2.98
CA LEU A 38 -14.21 -9.75 2.49
C LEU A 38 -14.05 -8.54 3.42
N LEU A 39 -15.16 -7.93 3.82
CA LEU A 39 -15.15 -6.76 4.70
C LEU A 39 -14.68 -7.11 6.11
N THR A 40 -15.11 -8.26 6.64
CA THR A 40 -14.67 -8.78 7.95
C THR A 40 -13.15 -8.98 7.97
N GLN A 41 -12.57 -9.57 6.92
CA GLN A 41 -11.12 -9.74 6.83
C GLN A 41 -10.35 -8.40 6.88
N LEU A 42 -10.87 -7.36 6.23
CA LEU A 42 -10.23 -6.04 6.30
C LEU A 42 -10.33 -5.44 7.70
N ARG A 43 -11.51 -5.56 8.33
CA ARG A 43 -11.73 -5.10 9.69
C ARG A 43 -10.76 -5.77 10.67
N GLU A 44 -10.63 -7.09 10.61
CA GLU A 44 -9.70 -7.85 11.47
C GLU A 44 -8.26 -7.36 11.33
N ILE A 45 -7.81 -7.06 10.10
CA ILE A 45 -6.48 -6.47 9.86
C ILE A 45 -6.37 -5.09 10.50
N VAL A 46 -7.39 -4.24 10.37
CA VAL A 46 -7.37 -2.91 10.98
C VAL A 46 -7.35 -2.99 12.51
N GLU A 47 -8.13 -3.90 13.10
CA GLU A 47 -8.17 -4.12 14.55
C GLU A 47 -6.87 -4.71 15.09
N GLU A 48 -6.23 -5.61 14.34
CA GLU A 48 -4.93 -6.19 14.68
C GLU A 48 -3.83 -5.12 14.72
N PHE A 49 -3.78 -4.23 13.72
CA PHE A 49 -2.73 -3.22 13.61
C PHE A 49 -3.04 -1.95 14.40
N ALA A 50 -4.32 -1.66 14.64
CA ALA A 50 -4.83 -0.44 15.25
C ALA A 50 -4.12 0.84 14.74
N PRO A 51 -4.08 1.09 13.42
CA PRO A 51 -3.30 2.20 12.88
C PRO A 51 -3.94 3.54 13.24
N ASP A 52 -3.13 4.48 13.71
CA ASP A 52 -3.54 5.87 13.94
C ASP A 52 -3.75 6.63 12.62
N GLU A 53 -2.95 6.33 11.59
CA GLU A 53 -3.01 6.95 10.26
C GLU A 53 -2.79 5.89 9.16
N ALA A 54 -3.32 6.13 7.96
CA ALA A 54 -2.96 5.33 6.79
C ALA A 54 -2.63 6.16 5.54
N VAL A 55 -1.56 5.73 4.86
CA VAL A 55 -1.14 6.23 3.55
C VAL A 55 -1.55 5.22 2.47
N ILE A 56 -2.48 5.60 1.60
CA ILE A 56 -3.05 4.72 0.58
C ILE A 56 -2.30 4.90 -0.73
N ARG A 57 -1.60 3.83 -1.14
CA ARG A 57 -0.89 3.77 -2.43
C ARG A 57 -1.63 2.91 -3.44
N THR A 58 -2.02 3.53 -4.54
CA THR A 58 -2.67 2.86 -5.67
C THR A 58 -1.76 2.81 -6.90
N SER A 59 -1.96 1.80 -7.75
CA SER A 59 -1.34 1.77 -9.08
C SER A 59 -2.07 2.72 -10.03
N PHE A 60 -1.54 2.91 -11.24
CA PHE A 60 -2.18 3.74 -12.26
C PHE A 60 -3.63 3.28 -12.52
N HIS A 61 -4.55 4.25 -12.70
CA HIS A 61 -6.01 4.08 -12.80
C HIS A 61 -6.75 3.47 -11.60
N GLN A 62 -6.08 3.20 -10.48
CA GLN A 62 -6.76 2.74 -9.26
C GLN A 62 -7.07 3.93 -8.34
N SER A 63 -8.34 4.06 -7.96
CA SER A 63 -8.78 5.08 -7.00
C SER A 63 -8.51 4.64 -5.56
N PRO A 64 -7.97 5.51 -4.67
CA PRO A 64 -7.80 5.19 -3.25
C PRO A 64 -9.12 5.28 -2.47
N LEU A 65 -10.14 5.92 -3.04
CA LEU A 65 -11.35 6.32 -2.32
C LEU A 65 -12.18 5.15 -1.79
N PRO A 66 -12.33 4.01 -2.49
CA PRO A 66 -13.04 2.85 -1.94
C PRO A 66 -12.39 2.30 -0.67
N LEU A 67 -11.05 2.19 -0.65
CA LEU A 67 -10.32 1.76 0.54
C LEU A 67 -10.39 2.82 1.65
N ALA A 68 -10.27 4.10 1.30
CA ALA A 68 -10.38 5.19 2.26
C ALA A 68 -11.74 5.20 2.99
N LEU A 69 -12.83 4.93 2.27
CA LEU A 69 -14.17 4.82 2.86
C LEU A 69 -14.25 3.68 3.88
N LEU A 70 -13.70 2.50 3.56
CA LEU A 70 -13.70 1.36 4.49
C LEU A 70 -12.85 1.64 5.73
N LEU A 71 -11.65 2.18 5.55
CA LEU A 71 -10.77 2.54 6.68
C LEU A 71 -11.40 3.59 7.59
N ARG A 72 -12.12 4.57 7.04
CA ARG A 72 -12.92 5.54 7.81
C ARG A 72 -13.99 4.87 8.66
N LEU A 73 -14.74 3.94 8.08
CA LEU A 73 -15.78 3.19 8.80
C LEU A 73 -15.20 2.36 9.95
N TYR A 74 -13.92 1.95 9.83
CA TYR A 74 -13.20 1.22 10.88
C TYR A 74 -12.38 2.13 11.80
N GLY A 75 -12.55 3.44 11.71
CA GLY A 75 -12.02 4.41 12.67
C GLY A 75 -10.61 4.94 12.37
N VAL A 76 -10.00 4.57 11.25
CA VAL A 76 -8.64 5.02 10.89
C VAL A 76 -8.67 6.46 10.37
N ARG A 77 -7.87 7.35 10.99
CA ARG A 77 -7.78 8.77 10.64
C ARG A 77 -6.56 9.46 11.28
N PRO A 78 -5.77 10.23 10.52
CA PRO A 78 -6.04 10.71 9.15
C PRO A 78 -5.75 9.68 8.05
N LEU A 79 -6.17 10.00 6.82
CA LEU A 79 -5.91 9.18 5.63
C LEU A 79 -5.33 10.05 4.54
N SER A 80 -4.28 9.57 3.87
CA SER A 80 -3.54 10.32 2.85
C SER A 80 -3.44 9.50 1.56
N GLY A 81 -3.54 10.13 0.40
CA GLY A 81 -3.48 9.42 -0.89
C GLY A 81 -3.50 10.33 -2.12
N ALA A 82 -3.38 9.71 -3.31
CA ALA A 82 -3.45 10.41 -4.59
C ALA A 82 -4.75 10.10 -5.33
N SER A 83 -5.50 11.12 -5.76
CA SER A 83 -6.79 10.93 -6.45
C SER A 83 -7.09 12.08 -7.42
N ILE A 84 -7.37 11.75 -8.67
CA ILE A 84 -7.93 12.71 -9.65
C ILE A 84 -9.36 13.11 -9.27
N ASP A 85 -10.11 12.20 -8.66
CA ASP A 85 -11.47 12.46 -8.20
C ASP A 85 -11.46 13.31 -6.93
N PHE A 86 -12.54 14.07 -6.74
CA PHE A 86 -12.81 14.79 -5.49
C PHE A 86 -12.94 13.80 -4.32
N ALA A 87 -12.05 13.91 -3.34
CA ALA A 87 -12.02 13.00 -2.18
C ALA A 87 -13.03 13.36 -1.08
N GLY A 88 -13.57 14.59 -1.11
CA GLY A 88 -14.44 15.11 -0.06
C GLY A 88 -13.79 14.95 1.31
N ALA A 89 -14.54 14.42 2.27
CA ALA A 89 -13.99 14.17 3.59
C ALA A 89 -12.93 13.06 3.58
N LEU A 90 -12.92 12.10 2.64
CA LEU A 90 -12.25 10.80 2.77
C LEU A 90 -10.73 10.86 2.91
N LEU A 91 -10.07 11.80 2.22
CA LEU A 91 -8.63 12.02 2.33
C LEU A 91 -8.39 13.34 3.05
N TYR A 92 -7.59 13.29 4.11
CA TYR A 92 -7.12 14.49 4.81
C TYR A 92 -6.04 15.20 3.97
N VAL A 93 -5.06 14.44 3.47
CA VAL A 93 -4.12 14.90 2.46
C VAL A 93 -4.46 14.23 1.12
N ARG A 94 -4.76 15.06 0.11
CA ARG A 94 -5.00 14.62 -1.26
C ARG A 94 -3.95 15.22 -2.16
N LEU A 95 -3.14 14.35 -2.76
CA LEU A 95 -2.34 14.71 -3.92
C LEU A 95 -3.17 14.45 -5.19
N VAL A 96 -3.03 15.31 -6.19
CA VAL A 96 -3.80 15.28 -7.43
C VAL A 96 -2.82 15.05 -8.57
N PRO A 97 -2.84 13.86 -9.21
CA PRO A 97 -2.07 13.61 -10.42
C PRO A 97 -2.28 14.74 -11.46
N GLY A 98 -1.18 15.28 -11.98
CA GLY A 98 -1.16 16.35 -12.98
C GLY A 98 -1.24 17.76 -12.40
N GLU A 99 -1.53 17.91 -11.11
CA GLU A 99 -1.61 19.24 -10.45
C GLU A 99 -0.61 19.35 -9.29
N THR A 100 -0.75 18.50 -8.27
CA THR A 100 0.10 18.51 -7.06
C THR A 100 0.97 17.27 -6.95
N LEU A 101 0.90 16.39 -7.95
CA LEU A 101 1.69 15.18 -8.08
C LEU A 101 2.04 15.00 -9.56
N ASP A 102 3.33 14.95 -9.87
CA ASP A 102 3.79 14.66 -11.23
C ASP A 102 3.28 13.27 -11.67
N GLU A 103 2.67 13.20 -12.86
CA GLU A 103 2.13 11.95 -13.44
C GLU A 103 3.22 11.12 -14.10
N ASP A 104 4.30 11.76 -14.57
CA ASP A 104 5.39 11.11 -15.30
C ASP A 104 6.45 10.54 -14.34
N GLN A 105 6.38 10.87 -13.05
CA GLN A 105 7.33 10.36 -12.08
C GLN A 105 7.13 8.84 -11.86
N PRO A 106 8.20 8.06 -11.63
CA PRO A 106 8.06 6.63 -11.45
C PRO A 106 7.34 6.25 -10.14
N GLU A 107 6.81 5.03 -10.08
CA GLU A 107 5.95 4.58 -8.97
C GLU A 107 6.60 4.68 -7.57
N PRO A 108 7.90 4.37 -7.39
CA PRO A 108 8.58 4.57 -6.11
C PRO A 108 8.62 6.04 -5.67
N GLU A 109 8.94 6.95 -6.57
CA GLU A 109 9.00 8.39 -6.32
C GLU A 109 7.62 8.92 -5.99
N ARG A 110 6.60 8.48 -6.73
CA ARG A 110 5.19 8.80 -6.46
C ARG A 110 4.76 8.35 -5.06
N ALA A 111 5.20 7.17 -4.65
CA ALA A 111 4.92 6.66 -3.32
C ALA A 111 5.58 7.46 -2.20
N LEU A 112 6.84 7.84 -2.40
CA LEU A 112 7.60 8.67 -1.47
C LEU A 112 6.98 10.06 -1.37
N ALA A 113 6.51 10.63 -2.48
CA ALA A 113 5.81 11.91 -2.49
C ALA A 113 4.52 11.87 -1.65
N ILE A 114 3.71 10.80 -1.79
CA ILE A 114 2.49 10.62 -0.99
C ILE A 114 2.84 10.44 0.50
N ALA A 115 3.87 9.65 0.83
CA ALA A 115 4.31 9.46 2.21
C ALA A 115 4.84 10.76 2.84
N ALA A 116 5.66 11.51 2.11
CA ALA A 116 6.17 12.81 2.55
C ALA A 116 5.03 13.82 2.79
N ALA A 117 4.02 13.85 1.92
CA ALA A 117 2.83 14.69 2.10
C ALA A 117 2.01 14.28 3.33
N ALA A 118 2.09 13.01 3.75
CA ALA A 118 1.53 12.50 4.99
C ALA A 118 2.46 12.69 6.21
N ALA A 119 3.46 13.58 6.13
CA ALA A 119 4.45 13.84 7.17
C ALA A 119 5.38 12.65 7.50
N PHE A 120 5.55 11.70 6.57
CA PHE A 120 6.54 10.61 6.65
C PHE A 120 7.61 10.78 5.54
N PRO A 121 8.45 11.83 5.59
CA PRO A 121 9.54 11.99 4.63
C PRO A 121 10.63 10.93 4.85
N LEU A 122 11.51 10.79 3.87
CA LEU A 122 12.72 9.98 4.01
C LEU A 122 13.58 10.51 5.18
N PRO A 123 14.21 9.60 5.96
CA PRO A 123 15.19 10.01 6.96
C PRO A 123 16.34 10.82 6.34
N PRO A 124 16.99 11.73 7.09
CA PRO A 124 18.16 12.43 6.62
C PRO A 124 19.25 11.46 6.13
N GLY A 125 19.71 11.63 4.90
CA GLY A 125 20.74 10.77 4.28
C GLY A 125 20.21 9.52 3.57
N ASP A 126 18.89 9.36 3.47
CA ASP A 126 18.25 8.37 2.58
C ASP A 126 17.82 9.07 1.28
N ASP A 127 18.46 8.70 0.17
CA ASP A 127 18.22 9.28 -1.15
C ASP A 127 17.00 8.66 -1.86
N GLY A 128 16.28 7.72 -1.21
CA GLY A 128 15.05 7.11 -1.70
C GLY A 128 15.13 5.86 -2.61
N PRO A 129 16.29 5.33 -3.06
CA PRO A 129 16.27 4.11 -3.87
C PRO A 129 15.87 2.88 -3.04
N LEU A 130 15.06 2.01 -3.63
CA LEU A 130 14.64 0.73 -3.03
C LEU A 130 15.85 -0.16 -2.72
N SER A 131 16.24 -0.26 -1.44
CA SER A 131 17.21 -1.23 -0.98
C SER A 131 16.53 -2.58 -0.70
N PHE A 132 16.82 -3.61 -1.48
CA PHE A 132 16.38 -4.97 -1.18
C PHE A 132 17.42 -5.70 -0.33
N ARG A 133 16.98 -6.38 0.73
CA ARG A 133 17.83 -7.40 1.35
C ARG A 133 17.99 -8.59 0.39
N PRO A 134 19.21 -9.07 0.14
CA PRO A 134 19.41 -10.31 -0.62
C PRO A 134 18.63 -11.44 0.05
N ALA A 135 17.92 -12.24 -0.74
CA ALA A 135 17.37 -13.49 -0.23
C ALA A 135 18.53 -14.40 0.21
N ALA A 136 18.33 -15.17 1.28
CA ALA A 136 19.26 -16.25 1.61
C ALA A 136 19.47 -17.14 0.36
N PRO A 137 20.69 -17.64 0.09
CA PRO A 137 20.92 -18.51 -1.05
C PRO A 137 19.94 -19.68 -1.00
N LEU A 138 19.31 -19.99 -2.13
CA LEU A 138 18.50 -21.20 -2.25
C LEU A 138 19.39 -22.40 -1.90
N PRO A 139 18.93 -23.36 -1.07
CA PRO A 139 19.69 -24.56 -0.81
C PRO A 139 19.98 -25.27 -2.15
N PRO A 140 21.18 -25.83 -2.34
CA PRO A 140 21.51 -26.53 -3.57
C PRO A 140 20.47 -27.63 -3.80
N VAL A 141 19.83 -27.60 -4.98
CA VAL A 141 18.91 -28.64 -5.39
C VAL A 141 19.75 -29.93 -5.50
N PHE A 142 19.49 -30.91 -4.65
CA PHE A 142 20.09 -32.23 -4.82
C PHE A 142 19.52 -32.84 -6.10
N ALA A 143 20.31 -32.80 -7.17
CA ALA A 143 20.13 -33.70 -8.29
C ALA A 143 20.51 -35.10 -7.81
N GLY A 144 19.53 -35.97 -7.57
CA GLY A 144 19.79 -37.33 -7.11
C GLY A 144 18.56 -38.22 -7.03
N ALA A 145 18.33 -38.95 -8.12
CA ALA A 145 17.80 -40.32 -8.25
C ALA A 145 17.24 -40.41 -9.68
N GLY A 146 17.75 -41.23 -10.60
CA GLY A 146 18.15 -42.62 -10.46
C GLY A 146 17.43 -43.37 -11.58
#